data_AF-A0A151J5Q2-F1
#
_entry.id   AF-A0A151J5Q2-F1
#
_cell.length_a   1.000
_cell.length_b   1.000
_cell.length_c   1.000
_cell.angle_alpha   90.00
_cell.angle_beta   90.00
_cell.angle_gamma   90.00
#
_symmetry.space_group_name_H-M   'P 1'
#
loop_
_entity.id
_entity.type
_entity.pdbx_description
1 polymer ?
#
loop_
_entity_poly.entity_id
_entity_poly.type
_entity_poly.pdbx_seq_one_letter_code
_entity_poly.pdbx_strand_id
1 'polypeptide(L)'
;MRSIPTALFSLLQSKKKKVASFPLPLRIFASTVSFMSPKAYKYVRKIFPVHPHLSTVRKWHAGIDIKPGICEAALEILTEKHVKANNTGKKLVLEIPAQCRTGIF
;
A
#
# COMPACT_ATOMS: atom_id res chain seq x y z
N MET A 1 -23.36 9.24 -15.30
CA MET A 1 -22.69 8.62 -14.13
C MET A 1 -22.71 9.63 -12.99
N ARG A 2 -23.46 9.37 -11.93
CA ARG A 2 -23.75 10.33 -10.85
C ARG A 2 -22.46 10.71 -10.11
N SER A 3 -22.00 11.95 -10.30
CA SER A 3 -20.90 12.54 -9.53
C SER A 3 -21.35 12.75 -8.10
N ILE A 4 -20.98 11.84 -7.19
CA ILE A 4 -21.06 12.05 -5.75
C ILE A 4 -20.36 13.40 -5.44
N PRO A 5 -20.96 14.29 -4.64
CA PRO A 5 -20.99 15.71 -4.92
C PRO A 5 -19.63 16.34 -4.65
N THR A 6 -18.94 16.72 -5.73
CA THR A 6 -17.74 17.56 -5.69
C THR A 6 -17.95 18.79 -4.82
N ALA A 7 -19.19 19.34 -4.85
CA ALA A 7 -19.64 20.44 -4.01
C ALA A 7 -19.59 20.13 -2.49
N LEU A 8 -20.05 18.94 -2.09
CA LEU A 8 -20.00 18.50 -0.68
C LEU A 8 -18.55 18.35 -0.23
N PHE A 9 -17.69 17.75 -1.06
CA PHE A 9 -16.27 17.66 -0.77
C PHE A 9 -15.60 19.03 -0.71
N SER A 10 -15.91 19.98 -1.60
CA SER A 10 -15.35 21.35 -1.52
C SER A 10 -15.79 22.09 -0.26
N LEU A 11 -17.04 21.89 0.20
CA LEU A 11 -17.55 22.42 1.45
C LEU A 11 -16.82 21.85 2.68
N LEU A 12 -16.48 20.56 2.67
CA LEU A 12 -15.66 19.94 3.72
C LEU A 12 -14.20 20.41 3.66
N GLN A 13 -13.69 20.78 2.48
CA GLN A 13 -12.32 21.21 2.29
C GLN A 13 -12.06 22.69 2.63
N SER A 14 -13.09 23.54 2.64
CA SER A 14 -12.96 24.97 3.00
C SER A 14 -12.45 25.18 4.43
N LYS A 15 -12.57 24.17 5.30
CA LYS A 15 -12.05 24.16 6.68
C LYS A 15 -10.65 23.53 6.82
N LYS A 16 -9.92 23.31 5.72
CA LYS A 16 -8.60 22.65 5.77
C LYS A 16 -7.56 23.51 6.50
N LYS A 17 -7.25 23.14 7.75
CA LYS A 17 -5.92 23.36 8.33
C LYS A 17 -4.89 22.64 7.45
N LYS A 18 -3.73 23.26 7.20
CA LYS A 18 -2.59 22.54 6.59
C LYS A 18 -2.23 21.38 7.50
N VAL A 19 -2.63 20.17 7.12
CA VAL A 19 -2.27 18.96 7.86
C VAL A 19 -0.80 18.69 7.54
N ALA A 20 0.07 18.78 8.55
CA ALA A 20 1.51 18.58 8.39
C ALA A 20 1.86 17.14 7.95
N SER A 21 1.00 16.15 8.25
CA SER A 21 1.23 14.74 7.95
C SER A 21 -0.07 13.98 7.66
N PHE A 22 -0.05 13.07 6.68
CA PHE A 22 -1.22 12.24 6.37
C PHE A 22 -1.47 11.20 7.49
N PRO A 23 -2.74 11.00 7.90
CA PRO A 23 -3.06 10.03 8.94
C PRO A 23 -2.70 8.60 8.51
N LEU A 24 -2.25 7.77 9.45
CA LEU A 24 -1.74 6.43 9.18
C LEU A 24 -2.73 5.54 8.39
N PRO A 25 -4.04 5.49 8.70
CA PRO A 25 -4.99 4.69 7.92
C PRO A 25 -5.06 5.11 6.44
N LEU A 26 -4.97 6.42 6.17
CA LEU A 26 -4.98 6.94 4.80
C LEU A 26 -3.68 6.61 4.07
N ARG A 27 -2.55 6.60 4.77
CA ARG A 27 -1.25 6.16 4.22
C ARG A 27 -1.31 4.69 3.82
N ILE A 28 -1.78 3.83 4.72
CA ILE A 28 -1.93 2.39 4.46
C ILE A 28 -2.84 2.16 3.25
N PHE A 29 -4.03 2.75 3.26
CA PHE A 29 -4.97 2.60 2.15
C PHE A 29 -4.39 3.06 0.80
N ALA A 30 -3.79 4.26 0.76
CA ALA A 30 -3.22 4.81 -0.45
C ALA A 30 -2.05 3.96 -0.98
N SER A 31 -1.15 3.52 -0.10
CA SER A 31 -0.02 2.64 -0.47
C SER A 31 -0.51 1.30 -0.99
N THR A 32 -1.47 0.66 -0.32
CA THR A 32 -2.02 -0.64 -0.74
C THR A 32 -2.69 -0.56 -2.10
N VAL A 33 -3.58 0.42 -2.33
CA VAL A 33 -4.28 0.55 -3.61
C VAL A 33 -3.30 0.89 -4.73
N SER A 34 -2.32 1.77 -4.48
CA SER A 34 -1.30 2.13 -5.46
C SER A 34 -0.41 0.94 -5.83
N PHE A 35 -0.04 0.10 -4.86
CA PHE A 35 0.75 -1.11 -5.06
C PHE A 35 -0.02 -2.16 -5.88
N MET A 36 -1.29 -2.38 -5.56
CA MET A 36 -2.12 -3.38 -6.26
C MET A 36 -2.50 -2.93 -7.68
N SER A 37 -2.81 -1.64 -7.87
CA SER A 37 -3.15 -1.09 -9.19
C SER A 37 -2.99 0.43 -9.23
N PRO A 38 -1.93 0.94 -9.88
CA PRO A 38 -1.76 2.39 -10.07
C PRO A 38 -2.93 3.05 -10.82
N LYS A 39 -3.62 2.30 -11.71
CA LYS A 39 -4.81 2.76 -12.42
C LYS A 39 -6.00 2.94 -11.47
N ALA A 40 -6.22 1.98 -10.57
CA ALA A 40 -7.27 2.08 -9.57
C ALA A 40 -7.03 3.28 -8.64
N TYR A 41 -5.78 3.48 -8.20
CA TYR A 41 -5.45 4.63 -7.34
C TYR A 41 -5.70 5.97 -8.02
N LYS A 42 -5.37 6.11 -9.32
CA LYS A 42 -5.69 7.32 -10.11
C LYS A 42 -7.20 7.59 -10.14
N TYR A 43 -8.02 6.55 -10.30
CA TYR A 43 -9.48 6.68 -10.27
C TYR A 43 -9.99 7.11 -8.89
N VAL A 44 -9.53 6.47 -7.82
CA VAL A 44 -9.88 6.84 -6.44
C VAL A 44 -9.51 8.29 -6.15
N ARG A 45 -8.32 8.75 -6.56
CA ARG A 45 -7.88 10.14 -6.40
C ARG A 45 -8.73 11.13 -7.21
N LYS A 46 -9.18 10.75 -8.40
CA LYS A 46 -10.08 11.57 -9.22
C LYS A 46 -11.42 11.83 -8.52
N ILE A 47 -11.92 10.83 -7.79
CA ILE A 47 -13.20 10.93 -7.06
C ILE A 47 -13.00 11.59 -5.70
N PHE A 48 -11.92 11.23 -5.00
CA PHE A 48 -11.62 11.64 -3.63
C PHE A 48 -10.33 12.45 -3.58
N PRO A 49 -10.39 13.78 -3.82
CA PRO A 49 -9.22 14.67 -3.83
C PRO A 49 -8.52 14.83 -2.47
N VAL A 50 -9.05 14.21 -1.41
CA VAL A 50 -8.41 14.10 -0.09
C VAL A 50 -7.20 13.15 -0.10
N HIS A 51 -7.10 12.27 -1.10
CA HIS A 51 -6.01 11.32 -1.19
C HIS A 51 -4.67 11.99 -1.56
N PRO A 52 -3.54 11.45 -1.07
CA PRO A 52 -2.20 11.95 -1.41
C PRO A 52 -1.95 12.04 -2.92
N HIS A 53 -0.95 12.83 -3.31
CA HIS A 53 -0.48 12.80 -4.69
C HIS A 53 0.35 11.52 -4.94
N LEU A 54 0.38 11.04 -6.19
CA LEU A 54 1.15 9.85 -6.57
C LEU A 54 2.64 9.98 -6.17
N SER A 55 3.20 11.18 -6.28
CA SER A 55 4.59 11.45 -5.87
C SER A 55 4.80 11.27 -4.36
N THR A 56 3.81 11.63 -3.53
CA THR A 56 3.85 11.41 -2.09
C THR A 56 3.83 9.91 -1.77
N VAL A 57 2.96 9.15 -2.45
CA VAL A 57 2.88 7.69 -2.27
C VAL A 57 4.18 7.01 -2.72
N ARG A 58 4.74 7.42 -3.87
CA ARG A 58 6.05 6.94 -4.34
C ARG A 58 7.17 7.20 -3.33
N LYS A 59 7.21 8.38 -2.70
CA LYS A 59 8.18 8.68 -1.64
C LYS A 59 8.03 7.75 -0.44
N TRP A 60 6.80 7.36 -0.08
CA TRP A 60 6.58 6.38 0.99
C TRP A 60 7.10 4.99 0.63
N HIS A 61 6.94 4.57 -0.62
CA HIS A 61 7.53 3.31 -1.10
C HIS A 61 9.05 3.36 -1.19
N ALA A 62 9.62 4.51 -1.59
CA ALA A 62 11.07 4.67 -1.70
C ALA A 62 11.81 4.62 -0.35
N GLY A 63 11.14 4.92 0.75
CA GLY A 63 11.69 4.77 2.10
C GLY A 63 11.60 3.35 2.67
N ILE A 64 11.08 2.40 1.90
CA ILE A 64 11.12 0.98 2.27
C ILE A 64 12.47 0.45 1.79
N ASP A 65 13.34 0.06 2.72
CA ASP A 65 14.60 -0.59 2.42
C ASP A 65 14.35 -1.95 1.78
N ILE A 66 14.19 -1.95 0.46
CA ILE A 66 14.09 -3.17 -0.35
C ILE A 66 15.52 -3.57 -0.67
N LYS A 67 16.18 -4.24 0.28
CA LYS A 67 17.43 -4.95 -0.03
C LYS A 67 17.12 -5.94 -1.17
N PRO A 68 17.93 -6.02 -2.24
CA PRO A 68 17.71 -6.97 -3.32
C PRO A 68 17.76 -8.39 -2.75
N GLY A 69 16.64 -9.13 -2.86
CA GLY A 69 16.49 -10.46 -2.29
C GLY A 69 15.09 -10.71 -1.73
N ILE A 70 15.01 -11.55 -0.71
CA ILE A 70 13.77 -11.82 0.03
C ILE A 70 13.66 -10.74 1.12
N CYS A 71 12.49 -10.09 1.21
CA CYS A 71 12.23 -9.09 2.24
C CYS A 71 12.47 -9.70 3.64
N GLU A 72 13.32 -9.07 4.45
CA GLU A 72 13.73 -9.57 5.78
C GLU A 72 12.52 -9.77 6.70
N ALA A 73 11.58 -8.81 6.68
CA ALA A 73 10.30 -8.94 7.37
C ALA A 73 9.45 -10.13 6.86
N ALA A 74 9.53 -10.46 5.57
CA ALA A 74 8.84 -11.63 5.04
C ALA A 74 9.53 -12.94 5.48
N LEU A 75 10.87 -12.94 5.61
CA LEU A 75 11.62 -14.07 6.15
C LEU A 75 11.30 -14.30 7.63
N GLU A 76 11.22 -13.27 8.46
CA GLU A 76 10.84 -13.41 9.88
C GLU A 76 9.43 -14.00 10.05
N ILE A 77 8.44 -13.48 9.32
CA ILE A 77 7.07 -14.04 9.35
C ILE A 77 7.07 -15.50 8.89
N LEU A 78 7.93 -15.82 7.93
CA LEU A 78 8.03 -17.16 7.38
C LEU A 78 8.71 -18.13 8.36
N THR A 79 9.77 -17.71 9.05
CA THR A 79 10.44 -18.54 10.05
C THR A 79 9.51 -18.84 11.22
N GLU A 80 8.73 -17.86 11.67
CA GLU A 80 7.69 -18.08 12.68
C GLU A 80 6.65 -19.12 12.24
N LYS A 81 6.19 -19.03 10.99
CA LYS A 81 5.25 -20.01 10.41
C LYS A 81 5.90 -21.39 10.29
N HIS A 82 7.18 -21.45 9.91
CA HIS A 82 7.96 -22.68 9.81
C HIS A 82 8.01 -23.43 11.15
N VAL A 83 8.34 -22.72 12.23
CA VAL A 83 8.36 -23.29 13.58
C VAL A 83 7.00 -23.87 13.97
N LYS A 84 5.91 -23.13 13.71
CA LYS A 84 4.54 -23.58 14.01
C LYS A 84 4.14 -24.83 13.20
N ALA A 85 4.53 -24.92 11.93
CA ALA A 85 4.20 -26.06 11.08
C ALA A 85 5.01 -27.32 11.45
N ASN A 86 6.31 -27.16 11.78
CA ASN A 86 7.14 -28.27 12.24
C ASN A 86 6.60 -28.89 13.54
N ASN A 87 6.13 -28.06 14.49
CA ASN A 87 5.53 -28.55 15.73
C ASN A 87 4.25 -29.37 15.51
N THR A 88 3.61 -29.25 14.34
CA THR A 88 2.41 -30.00 13.96
C THR A 88 2.69 -31.10 12.92
N GLY A 89 3.97 -31.37 12.62
CA GLY A 89 4.39 -32.38 11.64
C GLY A 89 4.10 -32.02 10.17
N LYS A 90 3.82 -30.75 9.87
CA LYS A 90 3.48 -30.29 8.52
C LYS A 90 4.66 -29.58 7.88
N LYS A 91 4.94 -29.88 6.60
CA LYS A 91 5.98 -29.21 5.83
C LYS A 91 5.41 -27.95 5.16
N LEU A 92 6.07 -26.80 5.38
CA LEU A 92 5.76 -25.57 4.66
C LEU A 92 6.51 -25.54 3.32
N VAL A 93 5.75 -25.28 2.25
CA VAL A 93 6.27 -25.09 0.89
C VAL A 93 5.96 -23.66 0.47
N LEU A 94 6.94 -22.98 -0.12
CA LEU A 94 6.77 -21.64 -0.65
C LEU A 94 6.84 -21.69 -2.16
N GLU A 95 5.75 -21.26 -2.79
CA GLU A 95 5.76 -20.88 -4.18
C GLU A 95 6.03 -19.38 -4.23
N ILE A 96 7.18 -18.97 -4.76
CA ILE A 96 7.44 -17.56 -5.03
C ILE A 96 6.71 -17.23 -6.32
N PRO A 97 5.63 -16.43 -6.29
CA PRO A 97 4.93 -16.07 -7.51
C PRO A 97 5.87 -15.27 -8.42
N ALA A 98 5.90 -15.61 -9.71
CA ALA A 98 6.85 -15.11 -10.71
C ALA A 98 6.91 -13.56 -10.83
N GLN A 99 5.93 -12.87 -10.25
CA GLN A 99 5.78 -11.41 -10.29
C GLN A 99 6.86 -10.69 -9.47
N CYS A 100 7.51 -11.36 -8.51
CA CYS A 100 8.68 -10.82 -7.80
C CYS A 100 10.00 -11.00 -8.56
N ARG A 101 9.99 -11.65 -9.73
CA ARG A 101 11.19 -11.94 -10.54
C ARG A 101 11.50 -10.83 -11.54
N THR A 102 10.52 -10.00 -11.87
CA THR A 102 10.70 -8.80 -12.68
C THR A 102 10.65 -7.59 -11.76
N GLY A 103 11.79 -6.93 -11.57
CA GLY A 103 11.90 -5.65 -10.85
C GLY A 103 11.15 -4.53 -11.56
N ILE A 104 9.83 -4.61 -11.58
CA ILE A 104 8.95 -3.53 -12.03
C ILE A 104 8.44 -2.86 -10.76
N PHE A 105 9.20 -1.83 -10.36
CA PHE A 105 8.73 -0.75 -9.51
C PHE A 105 7.70 0.12 -10.25
#